data_AF-A0A7F5RDE7-F1
#
_entry.id   AF-A0A7F5RDE7-F1
#
_cell.length_a   1.000
_cell.length_b   1.000
_cell.length_c   1.000
_cell.angle_alpha   90.00
_cell.angle_beta   90.00
_cell.angle_gamma   90.00
#
_symmetry.space_group_name_H-M   'P 1'
#
loop_
_entity.id
_entity.type
_entity.pdbx_description
1 polymer ?
#
loop_
_entity_poly.entity_id
_entity_poly.type
_entity_poly.pdbx_seq_one_letter_code
_entity_poly.pdbx_strand_id
1 'polypeptide(L)'
;MDSRSIIKSSYYSQSDREVKRYFNKKFIFRGPWTLPQKAYQEHIVNIEDFLDMKNKLNEVKSQLNDLPLEEWSKFTKYRDPSGSVIRSLRQFEPEILTQAWCKFYEILSQFQMLPESQLFATNEPLQTLHLCEAPGGFISALNHFLAKNYPKLQWKWTGFTLNPFHEGLSISEMIPDDRLIRYTPQNWKFGLDSTGDITQYYNYLSLVKEMEGQKIGLVTADGSIDCMFKPEEQESIVHFIHYCEIITALSVLSEGGNFVIKMFTMFEQPTISLVYLLNCSFREVTVYKPCTSKHGNSEVYILCRFYNGKEHLKDLWSSLKEAYQNPNDFNDLALFTWDDMGPDYLHQIRQLCQYFMDMQVRTINDNLNNFGKNHRCTRTNRIKYLVADYFLSNFGVVKLENDRKIIHPSFFEQVTQEKRFCFHNRFWRYKPEWKFSENYHSLSNLHLETERRDLLNIDVGKAVTKVL
;
A
#
# COMPACT_ATOMS: atom_id res chain seq x y z
N MET A 1 -25.40 -13.34 -44.94
CA MET A 1 -24.73 -12.96 -43.69
C MET A 1 -24.93 -14.09 -42.71
N ASP A 2 -23.85 -14.80 -42.41
CA ASP A 2 -23.88 -16.11 -41.74
C ASP A 2 -24.19 -15.95 -40.24
N SER A 3 -25.27 -16.57 -39.77
CA SER A 3 -25.71 -16.53 -38.37
C SER A 3 -24.62 -17.03 -37.40
N ARG A 4 -23.64 -17.80 -37.88
CA ARG A 4 -22.46 -18.24 -37.11
C ARG A 4 -21.43 -17.15 -36.84
N SER A 5 -21.32 -16.11 -37.68
CA SER A 5 -20.38 -14.99 -37.47
C SER A 5 -20.90 -13.98 -36.43
N ILE A 6 -22.22 -13.79 -36.38
CA ILE A 6 -22.90 -12.93 -35.41
C ILE A 6 -22.85 -13.56 -34.01
N ILE A 7 -23.01 -14.89 -33.92
CA ILE A 7 -22.88 -15.64 -32.66
C ILE A 7 -21.44 -15.59 -32.15
N LYS A 8 -20.42 -15.81 -32.99
CA LYS A 8 -19.02 -15.66 -32.53
C LYS A 8 -18.72 -14.24 -32.05
N SER A 9 -19.14 -13.20 -32.79
CA SER A 9 -19.00 -11.80 -32.41
C SER A 9 -19.67 -11.46 -31.06
N SER A 10 -20.88 -11.96 -30.81
CA SER A 10 -21.58 -11.71 -29.54
C SER A 10 -20.95 -12.47 -28.36
N TYR A 11 -20.46 -13.70 -28.56
CA TYR A 11 -19.80 -14.52 -27.54
C TYR A 11 -18.43 -13.97 -27.11
N TYR A 12 -17.64 -13.44 -28.04
CA TYR A 12 -16.40 -12.71 -27.70
C TYR A 12 -16.74 -11.44 -26.91
N SER A 13 -17.77 -10.69 -27.33
CA SER A 13 -18.20 -9.46 -26.64
C SER A 13 -18.70 -9.71 -25.20
N GLN A 14 -19.34 -10.86 -24.92
CA GLN A 14 -19.84 -11.20 -23.59
C GLN A 14 -18.72 -11.68 -22.66
N SER A 15 -17.76 -12.45 -23.19
CA SER A 15 -16.57 -12.89 -22.44
C SER A 15 -15.68 -11.69 -22.08
N ASP A 16 -15.52 -10.74 -23.00
CA ASP A 16 -14.76 -9.50 -22.77
C ASP A 16 -15.43 -8.61 -21.71
N ARG A 17 -16.76 -8.47 -21.74
CA ARG A 17 -17.49 -7.75 -20.69
C ARG A 17 -17.35 -8.43 -19.33
N GLU A 18 -17.40 -9.77 -19.29
CA GLU A 18 -17.21 -10.53 -18.06
C GLU A 18 -15.81 -10.35 -17.46
N VAL A 19 -14.77 -10.29 -18.28
CA VAL A 19 -13.39 -10.08 -17.80
C VAL A 19 -13.16 -8.63 -17.39
N LYS A 20 -13.61 -7.66 -18.19
CA LYS A 20 -13.46 -6.22 -17.92
C LYS A 20 -14.03 -5.81 -16.57
N ARG A 21 -15.05 -6.48 -16.05
CA ARG A 21 -15.61 -6.18 -14.72
C ARG A 21 -14.59 -6.35 -13.59
N TYR A 22 -13.63 -7.28 -13.73
CA TYR A 22 -12.61 -7.53 -12.71
C TYR A 22 -11.58 -6.39 -12.61
N PHE A 23 -11.44 -5.61 -13.68
CA PHE A 23 -10.50 -4.48 -13.82
C PHE A 23 -11.18 -3.10 -13.74
N ASN A 24 -12.48 -3.06 -13.38
CA ASN A 24 -13.27 -1.82 -13.31
C ASN A 24 -13.93 -1.63 -11.94
N LYS A 25 -13.35 -2.21 -10.89
CA LYS A 25 -13.84 -2.13 -9.52
C LYS A 25 -13.37 -0.81 -8.88
N LYS A 26 -13.99 0.31 -9.26
CA LYS A 26 -13.61 1.65 -8.83
C LYS A 26 -14.79 2.52 -8.41
N PHE A 27 -14.53 3.44 -7.49
CA PHE A 27 -15.41 4.53 -7.10
C PHE A 27 -14.64 5.85 -7.23
N ILE A 28 -15.26 6.87 -7.83
CA ILE A 28 -14.63 8.18 -8.06
C ILE A 28 -15.43 9.22 -7.29
N PHE A 29 -14.78 9.92 -6.37
CA PHE A 29 -15.37 11.04 -5.64
C PHE A 29 -15.58 12.25 -6.55
N ARG A 30 -16.63 13.04 -6.28
CA ARG A 30 -17.01 14.23 -7.04
C ARG A 30 -17.26 15.39 -6.08
N GLY A 31 -16.21 16.14 -5.76
CA GLY A 31 -16.26 17.38 -4.99
C GLY A 31 -15.93 18.60 -5.85
N PRO A 32 -16.08 19.81 -5.30
CA PRO A 32 -15.11 20.25 -4.30
C PRO A 32 -15.65 20.25 -2.87
N TRP A 33 -14.82 19.84 -1.92
CA TRP A 33 -15.04 20.01 -0.49
C TRP A 33 -13.94 20.89 0.12
N THR A 34 -14.22 21.48 1.27
CA THR A 34 -13.33 22.44 1.92
C THR A 34 -12.80 21.88 3.23
N LEU A 35 -11.51 22.08 3.48
CA LEU A 35 -10.91 21.75 4.76
C LEU A 35 -11.52 22.58 5.89
N PRO A 36 -11.86 21.96 7.03
CA PRO A 36 -12.14 22.67 8.27
C PRO A 36 -10.91 23.42 8.76
N GLN A 37 -11.12 24.47 9.57
CA GLN A 37 -10.02 25.28 10.13
C GLN A 37 -9.33 24.61 11.33
N LYS A 38 -9.99 23.66 11.98
CA LYS A 38 -9.49 22.96 13.17
C LYS A 38 -9.79 21.47 13.04
N ALA A 39 -8.95 20.66 13.66
CA ALA A 39 -9.11 19.22 13.77
C ALA A 39 -9.20 18.80 15.24
N TYR A 40 -9.76 17.62 15.52
CA TYR A 40 -9.77 17.02 16.87
C TYR A 40 -10.44 17.91 17.94
N GLN A 41 -11.57 18.53 17.60
CA GLN A 41 -12.31 19.40 18.53
C GLN A 41 -13.39 18.66 19.32
N GLU A 42 -13.89 17.55 18.79
CA GLU A 42 -15.02 16.80 19.36
C GLU A 42 -14.71 15.30 19.40
N HIS A 43 -15.49 14.56 20.18
CA HIS A 43 -15.36 13.12 20.28
C HIS A 43 -15.86 12.39 19.04
N ILE A 44 -15.35 11.19 18.83
CA ILE A 44 -15.85 10.27 17.81
C ILE A 44 -17.30 9.89 18.12
N VAL A 45 -18.16 9.99 17.11
CA VAL A 45 -19.58 9.64 17.16
C VAL A 45 -19.87 8.65 16.05
N ASN A 46 -20.37 7.47 16.40
CA ASN A 46 -20.79 6.49 15.42
C ASN A 46 -22.14 6.87 14.80
N ILE A 47 -22.27 6.77 13.48
CA ILE A 47 -23.53 6.89 12.77
C ILE A 47 -24.07 5.49 12.45
N GLU A 48 -25.37 5.30 12.67
CA GLU A 48 -26.10 4.03 12.53
C GLU A 48 -25.85 3.37 11.16
N ASP A 49 -25.99 4.11 10.06
CA ASP A 49 -25.78 3.59 8.70
C ASP A 49 -24.43 2.87 8.51
N PHE A 50 -23.34 3.44 9.01
CA PHE A 50 -22.01 2.86 8.85
C PHE A 50 -21.79 1.68 9.79
N LEU A 51 -22.34 1.76 11.01
CA LEU A 51 -22.31 0.67 11.98
C LEU A 51 -23.07 -0.56 11.46
N ASP A 52 -24.21 -0.35 10.80
CA ASP A 52 -25.00 -1.42 10.18
C ASP A 52 -24.21 -2.13 9.07
N MET A 53 -23.50 -1.38 8.22
CA MET A 53 -22.62 -1.96 7.20
C MET A 53 -21.47 -2.76 7.83
N LYS A 54 -20.85 -2.23 8.90
CA LYS A 54 -19.81 -2.95 9.65
C LYS A 54 -20.34 -4.27 10.22
N ASN A 55 -21.49 -4.23 10.90
CA ASN A 55 -22.12 -5.39 11.51
C ASN A 55 -22.49 -6.45 10.45
N LYS A 56 -23.11 -6.03 9.35
CA LYS A 56 -23.47 -6.91 8.24
C LYS A 56 -22.26 -7.60 7.63
N LEU A 57 -21.16 -6.88 7.40
CA LEU A 57 -19.95 -7.50 6.85
C LEU A 57 -19.32 -8.48 7.84
N ASN A 58 -19.29 -8.11 9.12
CA ASN A 58 -18.73 -8.96 10.18
C ASN A 58 -19.55 -10.25 10.39
N GLU A 59 -20.88 -10.18 10.29
CA GLU A 59 -21.76 -11.37 10.30
C GLU A 59 -21.46 -12.33 9.14
N VAL A 60 -21.13 -11.80 7.96
CA VAL A 60 -20.75 -12.64 6.81
C VAL A 60 -19.34 -13.23 7.00
N LYS A 61 -18.41 -12.45 7.56
CA LYS A 61 -17.04 -12.92 7.86
C LYS A 61 -17.03 -13.98 8.96
N SER A 62 -17.89 -13.88 9.97
CA SER A 62 -17.92 -14.81 11.10
C SER A 62 -18.31 -16.24 10.70
N GLN A 63 -19.05 -16.40 9.59
CA GLN A 63 -19.33 -17.72 8.98
C GLN A 63 -18.07 -18.48 8.54
N LEU A 64 -16.91 -17.79 8.47
CA LEU A 64 -15.63 -18.39 8.10
C LEU A 64 -14.87 -18.98 9.31
N ASN A 65 -15.27 -18.65 10.54
CA ASN A 65 -14.51 -18.97 11.75
C ASN A 65 -14.39 -20.48 12.00
N ASP A 66 -15.42 -21.24 11.65
CA ASP A 66 -15.47 -22.70 11.88
C ASP A 66 -14.87 -23.52 10.71
N LEU A 67 -14.38 -22.86 9.66
CA LEU A 67 -13.84 -23.55 8.49
C LEU A 67 -12.35 -23.91 8.69
N PRO A 68 -11.90 -25.08 8.21
CA PRO A 68 -10.47 -25.42 8.23
C PRO A 68 -9.67 -24.41 7.40
N LEU A 69 -8.86 -23.58 8.08
CA LEU A 69 -8.17 -22.42 7.47
C LEU A 69 -7.34 -22.80 6.24
N GLU A 70 -6.61 -23.91 6.30
CA GLU A 70 -5.75 -24.37 5.20
C GLU A 70 -6.57 -24.79 3.97
N GLU A 71 -7.65 -25.54 4.17
CA GLU A 71 -8.53 -26.00 3.08
C GLU A 71 -9.29 -24.83 2.46
N TRP A 72 -9.82 -23.93 3.30
CA TRP A 72 -10.49 -22.71 2.86
C TRP A 72 -9.55 -21.80 2.06
N SER A 73 -8.32 -21.61 2.52
CA SER A 73 -7.29 -20.83 1.82
C SER A 73 -6.93 -21.45 0.46
N LYS A 74 -6.76 -22.77 0.40
CA LYS A 74 -6.53 -23.50 -0.87
C LYS A 74 -7.71 -23.34 -1.83
N PHE A 75 -8.93 -23.47 -1.32
CA PHE A 75 -10.16 -23.37 -2.11
C PHE A 75 -10.37 -21.96 -2.68
N THR A 76 -10.28 -20.92 -1.83
CA THR A 76 -10.45 -19.53 -2.28
C THR A 76 -9.35 -19.12 -3.26
N LYS A 77 -8.10 -19.56 -3.06
CA LYS A 77 -7.02 -19.40 -4.05
C LYS A 77 -7.31 -20.13 -5.36
N TYR A 78 -7.94 -21.30 -5.29
CA TYR A 78 -8.41 -22.00 -6.50
C TYR A 78 -9.57 -21.28 -7.18
N ARG A 79 -10.44 -20.56 -6.48
CA ARG A 79 -11.54 -19.83 -7.11
C ARG A 79 -11.20 -18.41 -7.55
N ASP A 80 -10.07 -17.86 -7.11
CA ASP A 80 -9.62 -16.51 -7.47
C ASP A 80 -9.46 -16.35 -9.00
N PRO A 81 -10.23 -15.43 -9.62
CA PRO A 81 -10.12 -15.10 -11.04
C PRO A 81 -8.70 -14.69 -11.46
N SER A 82 -7.92 -14.07 -10.56
CA SER A 82 -6.55 -13.61 -10.85
C SER A 82 -5.48 -14.71 -10.69
N GLY A 83 -5.86 -15.93 -10.29
CA GLY A 83 -4.94 -16.98 -9.85
C GLY A 83 -3.90 -17.44 -10.89
N SER A 84 -4.07 -17.11 -12.18
CA SER A 84 -3.11 -17.41 -13.26
C SER A 84 -2.24 -16.22 -13.67
N VAL A 85 -2.49 -15.00 -13.18
CA VAL A 85 -1.77 -13.77 -13.58
C VAL A 85 -0.28 -13.88 -13.24
N ILE A 86 0.08 -14.11 -11.97
CA ILE A 86 1.48 -14.26 -11.54
C ILE A 86 2.20 -15.37 -12.31
N ARG A 87 1.55 -16.52 -12.51
CA ARG A 87 2.15 -17.63 -13.28
C ARG A 87 2.48 -17.20 -14.71
N SER A 88 1.58 -16.45 -15.33
CA SER A 88 1.74 -15.98 -16.71
C SER A 88 2.78 -14.86 -16.82
N LEU A 89 2.95 -14.05 -15.76
CA LEU A 89 3.96 -12.96 -15.72
C LEU A 89 5.39 -13.47 -15.56
N ARG A 90 5.60 -14.68 -15.01
CA ARG A 90 6.95 -15.24 -14.78
C ARG A 90 7.82 -15.30 -16.04
N GLN A 91 7.22 -15.44 -17.22
CA GLN A 91 7.95 -15.47 -18.49
C GLN A 91 8.67 -14.16 -18.82
N PHE A 92 8.25 -13.04 -18.23
CA PHE A 92 8.88 -11.73 -18.42
C PHE A 92 9.98 -11.45 -17.39
N GLU A 93 10.23 -12.41 -16.48
CA GLU A 93 11.27 -12.35 -15.46
C GLU A 93 11.35 -11.03 -14.66
N PRO A 94 10.24 -10.52 -14.11
CA PRO A 94 10.28 -9.39 -13.18
C PRO A 94 11.01 -9.77 -11.89
N GLU A 95 11.71 -8.81 -11.31
CA GLU A 95 12.68 -9.03 -10.22
C GLU A 95 12.01 -9.52 -8.93
N ILE A 96 10.97 -8.81 -8.49
CA ILE A 96 10.20 -9.12 -7.28
C ILE A 96 8.73 -9.31 -7.66
N LEU A 97 8.45 -10.46 -8.28
CA LEU A 97 7.10 -10.81 -8.71
C LEU A 97 6.21 -11.26 -7.54
N THR A 98 5.53 -10.31 -6.92
CA THR A 98 4.57 -10.54 -5.83
C THR A 98 3.15 -10.18 -6.25
N GLN A 99 2.16 -10.44 -5.39
CA GLN A 99 0.81 -9.89 -5.59
C GLN A 99 0.83 -8.36 -5.57
N ALA A 100 1.61 -7.74 -4.68
CA ALA A 100 1.78 -6.29 -4.61
C ALA A 100 2.32 -5.73 -5.94
N TRP A 101 3.32 -6.39 -6.56
CA TRP A 101 3.81 -6.04 -7.89
C TRP A 101 2.67 -6.00 -8.92
N CYS A 102 1.82 -7.03 -8.95
CA CYS A 102 0.71 -7.11 -9.91
C CYS A 102 -0.34 -6.02 -9.70
N LYS A 103 -0.68 -5.73 -8.43
CA LYS A 103 -1.64 -4.69 -8.06
C LYS A 103 -1.15 -3.31 -8.50
N PHE A 104 0.11 -3.00 -8.23
CA PHE A 104 0.64 -1.68 -8.56
C PHE A 104 0.92 -1.50 -10.05
N TYR A 105 1.43 -2.53 -10.73
CA TYR A 105 1.58 -2.48 -12.19
C TYR A 105 0.23 -2.28 -12.90
N GLU A 106 -0.83 -2.92 -12.39
CA GLU A 106 -2.21 -2.70 -12.85
C GLU A 106 -2.67 -1.25 -12.61
N ILE A 107 -2.42 -0.68 -11.42
CA ILE A 107 -2.72 0.73 -11.11
C ILE A 107 -1.99 1.66 -12.09
N LEU A 108 -0.68 1.51 -12.25
CA LEU A 108 0.14 2.32 -13.15
C LEU A 108 -0.32 2.24 -14.62
N SER A 109 -0.84 1.09 -15.02
CA SER A 109 -1.31 0.87 -16.40
C SER A 109 -2.71 1.43 -16.67
N GLN A 110 -3.50 1.69 -15.62
CA GLN A 110 -4.88 2.17 -15.75
C GLN A 110 -5.04 3.65 -15.37
N PHE A 111 -4.18 4.16 -14.49
CA PHE A 111 -4.27 5.50 -13.95
C PHE A 111 -2.93 6.21 -14.14
N GLN A 112 -3.00 7.46 -14.60
CA GLN A 112 -1.82 8.32 -14.66
C GLN A 112 -1.42 8.73 -13.24
N MET A 113 -0.61 7.90 -12.59
CA MET A 113 -0.08 8.12 -11.23
C MET A 113 1.27 8.82 -11.22
N LEU A 114 1.90 9.01 -12.37
CA LEU A 114 3.17 9.74 -12.48
C LEU A 114 2.90 11.17 -12.98
N PRO A 115 3.39 12.21 -12.28
CA PRO A 115 3.15 13.59 -12.70
C PRO A 115 3.86 13.87 -14.04
N GLU A 116 3.09 14.28 -15.05
CA GLU A 116 3.60 14.55 -16.40
C GLU A 116 4.73 15.58 -16.41
N SER A 117 4.65 16.57 -15.50
CA SER A 117 5.68 17.60 -15.35
C SER A 117 7.06 17.05 -14.99
N GLN A 118 7.14 15.88 -14.34
CA GLN A 118 8.42 15.21 -14.04
C GLN A 118 8.79 14.17 -15.09
N LEU A 119 7.81 13.53 -15.74
CA LEU A 119 8.07 12.55 -16.80
C LEU A 119 8.77 13.14 -18.02
N PHE A 120 8.49 14.40 -18.34
CA PHE A 120 9.03 15.09 -19.51
C PHE A 120 10.07 16.17 -19.16
N ALA A 121 10.47 16.29 -17.88
CA ALA A 121 11.55 17.18 -17.48
C ALA A 121 12.88 16.66 -18.04
N THR A 122 13.61 17.51 -18.77
CA THR A 122 14.80 17.07 -19.51
C THR A 122 16.04 16.84 -18.64
N ASN A 123 16.06 17.38 -17.41
CA ASN A 123 17.25 17.39 -16.53
C ASN A 123 16.95 17.08 -15.05
N GLU A 124 15.74 16.65 -14.71
CA GLU A 124 15.38 16.31 -13.32
C GLU A 124 14.94 14.85 -13.23
N PRO A 125 15.47 14.06 -12.27
CA PRO A 125 14.96 12.72 -12.06
C PRO A 125 13.54 12.77 -11.49
N LEU A 126 12.72 11.78 -11.87
CA LEU A 126 11.51 11.46 -11.12
C LEU A 126 11.94 11.01 -9.72
N GLN A 127 11.39 11.64 -8.68
CA GLN A 127 11.67 11.28 -7.29
C GLN A 127 10.43 10.67 -6.64
N THR A 128 10.58 9.47 -6.07
CA THR A 128 9.46 8.75 -5.42
C THR A 128 9.81 8.28 -4.01
N LEU A 129 8.80 8.19 -3.16
CA LEU A 129 8.91 7.68 -1.79
C LEU A 129 7.95 6.51 -1.58
N HIS A 130 8.44 5.44 -0.96
CA HIS A 130 7.74 4.18 -0.78
C HIS A 130 7.68 3.82 0.71
N LEU A 131 6.50 3.96 1.31
CA LEU A 131 6.23 3.79 2.74
C LEU A 131 5.71 2.38 3.04
N CYS A 132 6.34 1.71 4.00
CA CYS A 132 5.98 0.38 4.48
C CYS A 132 5.90 -0.68 3.36
N GLU A 133 6.74 -0.55 2.32
CA GLU A 133 6.64 -1.38 1.11
C GLU A 133 7.63 -2.54 1.02
N ALA A 134 8.31 -2.92 2.11
CA ALA A 134 9.06 -4.19 2.11
C ALA A 134 8.11 -5.34 1.68
N PRO A 135 8.53 -6.27 0.81
CA PRO A 135 9.88 -6.52 0.31
C PRO A 135 10.26 -5.71 -0.96
N GLY A 136 9.39 -4.80 -1.41
CA GLY A 136 9.65 -3.91 -2.55
C GLY A 136 8.86 -4.25 -3.82
N GLY A 137 7.68 -4.87 -3.69
CA GLY A 137 6.85 -5.24 -4.84
C GLY A 137 6.41 -4.04 -5.69
N PHE A 138 6.02 -2.95 -5.04
CA PHE A 138 5.62 -1.69 -5.70
C PHE A 138 6.82 -1.00 -6.36
N ILE A 139 7.94 -0.88 -5.65
CA ILE A 139 9.21 -0.37 -6.21
C ILE A 139 9.62 -1.15 -7.46
N SER A 140 9.60 -2.48 -7.42
CA SER A 140 9.95 -3.33 -8.58
C SER A 140 8.94 -3.21 -9.73
N ALA A 141 7.64 -3.02 -9.43
CA ALA A 141 6.63 -2.76 -10.45
C ALA A 141 6.81 -1.40 -11.11
N LEU A 142 7.15 -0.37 -10.32
CA LEU A 142 7.45 0.96 -10.83
C LEU A 142 8.68 0.95 -11.74
N ASN A 143 9.77 0.30 -11.30
CA ASN A 143 10.96 0.13 -12.14
C ASN A 143 10.61 -0.48 -13.50
N HIS A 144 9.85 -1.58 -13.46
CA HIS A 144 9.45 -2.29 -14.67
C HIS A 144 8.64 -1.38 -15.60
N PHE A 145 7.67 -0.66 -15.05
CA PHE A 145 6.84 0.27 -15.79
C PHE A 145 7.65 1.44 -16.39
N LEU A 146 8.57 2.01 -15.62
CA LEU A 146 9.42 3.12 -16.06
C LEU A 146 10.43 2.69 -17.13
N ALA A 147 11.14 1.57 -16.92
CA ALA A 147 12.10 1.05 -17.90
C ALA A 147 11.45 0.76 -19.26
N LYS A 148 10.19 0.28 -19.25
CA LYS A 148 9.42 -0.01 -20.46
C LYS A 148 8.87 1.25 -21.13
N ASN A 149 8.28 2.18 -20.38
CA ASN A 149 7.55 3.32 -20.96
C ASN A 149 8.40 4.59 -21.10
N TYR A 150 9.41 4.76 -20.25
CA TYR A 150 10.25 5.96 -20.14
C TYR A 150 11.74 5.59 -20.02
N PRO A 151 12.33 4.89 -21.01
CA PRO A 151 13.69 4.32 -20.90
C PRO A 151 14.83 5.34 -20.73
N LYS A 152 14.56 6.63 -20.94
CA LYS A 152 15.51 7.74 -20.76
C LYS A 152 15.30 8.51 -19.45
N LEU A 153 14.20 8.25 -18.74
CA LEU A 153 13.89 8.95 -17.49
C LEU A 153 14.86 8.48 -16.40
N GLN A 154 15.49 9.44 -15.74
CA GLN A 154 16.21 9.15 -14.51
C GLN A 154 15.22 9.01 -13.37
N TRP A 155 15.41 8.00 -12.53
CA TRP A 155 14.53 7.72 -11.40
C TRP A 155 15.35 7.56 -10.13
N LYS A 156 15.01 8.35 -9.12
CA LYS A 156 15.51 8.24 -7.76
C LYS A 156 14.35 7.83 -6.87
N TRP A 157 14.56 6.83 -6.04
CA TRP A 157 13.53 6.36 -5.12
C TRP A 157 14.10 6.22 -3.72
N THR A 158 13.24 6.45 -2.74
CA THR A 158 13.53 6.24 -1.32
C THR A 158 12.51 5.25 -0.76
N GLY A 159 12.97 4.23 -0.06
CA GLY A 159 12.12 3.32 0.70
C GLY A 159 12.20 3.61 2.20
N PHE A 160 11.06 3.59 2.89
CA PHE A 160 10.97 3.69 4.33
C PHE A 160 10.09 2.57 4.86
N THR A 161 10.65 1.66 5.65
CA THR A 161 9.97 0.44 6.12
C THR A 161 10.66 -0.09 7.37
N LEU A 162 9.98 -0.96 8.12
CA LEU A 162 10.60 -1.71 9.22
C LEU A 162 11.89 -2.40 8.76
N ASN A 163 12.95 -2.22 9.53
CA ASN A 163 14.30 -2.67 9.21
C ASN A 163 14.46 -4.18 9.50
N PRO A 164 14.62 -5.05 8.48
CA PRO A 164 14.75 -6.49 8.68
C PRO A 164 16.00 -6.91 9.46
N PHE A 165 16.97 -6.00 9.62
CA PHE A 165 18.25 -6.24 10.30
C PHE A 165 18.31 -5.68 11.72
N HIS A 166 17.22 -5.07 12.22
CA HIS A 166 17.19 -4.49 13.55
C HIS A 166 16.87 -5.56 14.61
N GLU A 167 17.78 -5.75 15.59
CA GLU A 167 17.69 -6.83 16.60
C GLU A 167 16.46 -6.70 17.52
N GLY A 168 15.92 -5.49 17.68
CA GLY A 168 14.77 -5.21 18.54
C GLY A 168 13.39 -5.45 17.91
N LEU A 169 13.31 -5.83 16.63
CA LEU A 169 12.03 -6.09 15.95
C LEU A 169 11.70 -7.58 15.92
N SER A 170 10.42 -7.93 16.07
CA SER A 170 10.02 -9.33 15.95
C SER A 170 10.05 -9.78 14.49
N ILE A 171 10.56 -10.98 14.25
CA ILE A 171 10.52 -11.63 12.93
C ILE A 171 9.06 -11.78 12.44
N SER A 172 8.08 -11.87 13.35
CA SER A 172 6.65 -11.95 12.99
C SER A 172 6.09 -10.65 12.40
N GLU A 173 6.74 -9.51 12.64
CA GLU A 173 6.31 -8.19 12.17
C GLU A 173 6.89 -7.85 10.79
N MET A 174 7.82 -8.67 10.29
CA MET A 174 8.61 -8.37 9.10
C MET A 174 8.41 -9.40 7.98
N ILE A 175 8.51 -8.95 6.73
CA ILE A 175 8.50 -9.86 5.58
C ILE A 175 9.92 -10.41 5.38
N PRO A 176 10.12 -11.75 5.34
CA PRO A 176 11.46 -12.36 5.33
C PRO A 176 12.23 -12.19 4.01
N ASP A 177 11.65 -11.56 2.99
CA ASP A 177 12.31 -11.29 1.72
C ASP A 177 12.95 -9.90 1.76
N ASP A 178 14.24 -9.85 2.05
CA ASP A 178 15.04 -8.63 2.22
C ASP A 178 15.85 -8.26 0.97
N ARG A 179 15.66 -8.98 -0.15
CA ARG A 179 16.59 -8.92 -1.30
C ARG A 179 16.74 -7.51 -1.85
N LEU A 180 15.65 -6.76 -2.00
CA LEU A 180 15.74 -5.37 -2.47
C LEU A 180 16.52 -4.50 -1.49
N ILE A 181 16.23 -4.64 -0.19
CA ILE A 181 16.89 -3.88 0.87
C ILE A 181 18.39 -4.16 0.87
N ARG A 182 18.77 -5.43 0.83
CA ARG A 182 20.16 -5.88 0.85
C ARG A 182 20.97 -5.38 -0.36
N TYR A 183 20.37 -5.31 -1.55
CA TYR A 183 21.08 -4.93 -2.78
C TYR A 183 20.98 -3.45 -3.13
N THR A 184 20.12 -2.68 -2.44
CA THR A 184 20.03 -1.21 -2.62
C THR A 184 20.03 -0.45 -1.29
N PRO A 185 20.97 -0.73 -0.36
CA PRO A 185 20.92 -0.17 1.00
C PRO A 185 20.91 1.36 1.02
N GLN A 186 21.55 2.01 0.05
CA GLN A 186 21.58 3.47 -0.09
C GLN A 186 20.20 4.12 -0.33
N ASN A 187 19.22 3.35 -0.83
CA ASN A 187 17.87 3.82 -1.11
C ASN A 187 16.93 3.65 0.08
N TRP A 188 17.31 2.93 1.13
CA TRP A 188 16.46 2.64 2.27
C TRP A 188 16.78 3.52 3.47
N LYS A 189 15.73 4.03 4.11
CA LYS A 189 15.77 4.88 5.30
C LYS A 189 15.02 4.19 6.43
N PHE A 190 15.61 4.24 7.62
CA PHE A 190 15.11 3.54 8.81
C PHE A 190 14.87 4.48 10.00
N GLY A 191 14.83 5.79 9.77
CA GLY A 191 14.61 6.77 10.83
C GLY A 191 15.82 6.94 11.77
N LEU A 192 15.61 7.66 12.87
CA LEU A 192 16.67 8.01 13.83
C LEU A 192 17.08 6.84 14.71
N ASP A 193 16.14 5.97 15.04
CA ASP A 193 16.37 4.77 15.86
C ASP A 193 16.77 3.55 15.03
N SER A 194 16.82 3.67 13.69
CA SER A 194 17.08 2.59 12.75
C SER A 194 16.06 1.44 12.74
N THR A 195 14.88 1.62 13.37
CA THR A 195 13.80 0.62 13.34
C THR A 195 13.00 0.69 12.04
N GLY A 196 12.86 1.88 11.46
CA GLY A 196 11.98 2.14 10.32
C GLY A 196 10.49 2.07 10.68
N ASP A 197 10.16 2.16 11.97
CA ASP A 197 8.78 2.26 12.43
C ASP A 197 8.24 3.67 12.14
N ILE A 198 7.28 3.74 11.21
CA ILE A 198 6.65 4.99 10.80
C ILE A 198 5.74 5.56 11.89
N THR A 199 5.27 4.73 12.83
CA THR A 199 4.40 5.19 13.93
C THR A 199 5.16 6.05 14.95
N GLN A 200 6.49 5.99 14.94
CA GLN A 200 7.34 6.82 15.78
C GLN A 200 7.50 8.22 15.20
N TYR A 201 7.00 9.23 15.92
CA TYR A 201 7.03 10.63 15.45
C TYR A 201 8.43 11.15 15.12
N TYR A 202 9.46 10.76 15.88
CA TYR A 202 10.85 11.16 15.61
C TYR A 202 11.41 10.57 14.31
N ASN A 203 10.96 9.37 13.92
CA ASN A 203 11.33 8.76 12.65
C ASN A 203 10.69 9.49 11.46
N TYR A 204 9.41 9.86 11.62
CA TYR A 204 8.72 10.76 10.68
C TYR A 204 9.47 12.09 10.51
N LEU A 205 9.86 12.75 11.61
CA LEU A 205 10.58 14.03 11.54
C LEU A 205 11.89 13.93 10.77
N SER A 206 12.67 12.87 11.03
CA SER A 206 13.91 12.62 10.30
C SER A 206 13.67 12.36 8.81
N LEU A 207 12.65 11.57 8.46
CA LEU A 207 12.30 11.34 7.07
C LEU A 207 11.88 12.64 6.36
N VAL A 208 11.04 13.45 6.99
CA VAL A 208 10.61 14.74 6.42
C VAL A 208 11.80 15.67 6.20
N LYS A 209 12.71 15.77 7.17
CA LYS A 209 13.94 16.58 7.05
C LYS A 209 14.81 16.08 5.89
N GLU A 210 14.96 14.77 5.73
CA GLU A 210 15.74 14.20 4.62
C GLU A 210 15.11 14.48 3.25
N MET A 211 13.78 14.53 3.16
CA MET A 211 13.07 14.81 1.91
C MET A 211 12.94 16.31 1.60
N GLU A 212 13.36 17.19 2.51
CA GLU A 212 13.30 18.63 2.33
C GLU A 212 14.09 19.09 1.08
N GLY A 213 13.49 19.97 0.29
CA GLY A 213 14.05 20.44 -0.99
C GLY A 213 14.00 19.41 -2.14
N GLN A 214 13.55 18.18 -1.89
CA GLN A 214 13.35 17.18 -2.95
C GLN A 214 11.98 17.33 -3.61
N LYS A 215 11.92 17.08 -4.92
CA LYS A 215 10.69 17.21 -5.71
C LYS A 215 9.94 15.88 -5.80
N ILE A 216 9.41 15.40 -4.68
CA ILE A 216 8.74 14.08 -4.61
C ILE A 216 7.45 14.12 -5.43
N GLY A 217 7.43 13.38 -6.54
CA GLY A 217 6.31 13.34 -7.49
C GLY A 217 5.28 12.25 -7.22
N LEU A 218 5.69 11.18 -6.55
CA LEU A 218 4.82 10.07 -6.17
C LEU A 218 5.22 9.55 -4.79
N VAL A 219 4.24 9.42 -3.90
CA VAL A 219 4.36 8.64 -2.68
C VAL A 219 3.47 7.40 -2.81
N THR A 220 3.94 6.25 -2.35
CA THR A 220 3.12 5.04 -2.23
C THR A 220 3.22 4.46 -0.82
N ALA A 221 2.14 3.84 -0.35
CA ALA A 221 2.00 3.32 1.01
C ALA A 221 1.26 1.97 0.99
N ASP A 222 1.91 0.94 1.55
CA ASP A 222 1.37 -0.44 1.62
C ASP A 222 1.49 -1.02 3.05
N GLY A 223 1.47 -0.17 4.08
CA GLY A 223 1.49 -0.57 5.49
C GLY A 223 0.25 -1.37 5.90
N SER A 224 0.46 -2.33 6.80
CA SER A 224 -0.60 -3.08 7.47
C SER A 224 -0.02 -3.80 8.67
N ILE A 225 -0.88 -4.10 9.64
CA ILE A 225 -0.57 -4.97 10.78
C ILE A 225 -1.28 -6.32 10.56
N ASP A 226 -0.72 -7.41 11.10
CA ASP A 226 -1.40 -8.71 11.09
C ASP A 226 -2.60 -8.69 12.04
N CYS A 227 -3.81 -8.76 11.47
CA CYS A 227 -5.07 -8.76 12.21
C CYS A 227 -5.73 -10.16 12.24
N MET A 228 -4.97 -11.25 12.02
CA MET A 228 -5.54 -12.61 11.93
C MET A 228 -6.38 -13.03 13.15
N PHE A 229 -6.08 -12.53 14.34
CA PHE A 229 -6.79 -12.86 15.58
C PHE A 229 -7.99 -11.95 15.89
N LYS A 230 -8.12 -10.83 15.17
CA LYS A 230 -9.22 -9.85 15.33
C LYS A 230 -9.60 -9.18 13.99
N PRO A 231 -10.01 -9.96 12.97
CA PRO A 231 -10.31 -9.42 11.64
C PRO A 231 -11.48 -8.42 11.61
N GLU A 232 -12.35 -8.42 12.61
CA GLU A 232 -13.47 -7.51 12.81
C GLU A 232 -13.07 -6.12 13.32
N GLU A 233 -11.91 -6.03 14.00
CA GLU A 233 -11.29 -4.78 14.49
C GLU A 233 -10.17 -4.30 13.55
N GLN A 234 -10.04 -4.88 12.35
CA GLN A 234 -8.95 -4.52 11.42
C GLN A 234 -8.85 -3.01 11.20
N GLU A 235 -9.98 -2.33 11.01
CA GLU A 235 -10.01 -0.89 10.70
C GLU A 235 -9.40 -0.04 11.83
N SER A 236 -9.74 -0.32 13.09
CA SER A 236 -9.21 0.40 14.24
C SER A 236 -7.73 0.06 14.49
N ILE A 237 -7.33 -1.21 14.32
CA ILE A 237 -5.94 -1.66 14.53
C ILE A 237 -4.98 -0.98 13.54
N VAL A 238 -5.38 -0.86 12.27
CA VAL A 238 -4.53 -0.27 11.22
C VAL A 238 -4.73 1.24 11.05
N HIS A 239 -5.67 1.85 11.79
CA HIS A 239 -5.99 3.27 11.64
C HIS A 239 -4.75 4.14 11.81
N PHE A 240 -3.98 3.92 12.88
CA PHE A 240 -2.85 4.78 13.20
C PHE A 240 -1.70 4.67 12.19
N ILE A 241 -1.44 3.47 11.63
CA ILE A 241 -0.42 3.34 10.57
C ILE A 241 -0.87 4.07 9.30
N HIS A 242 -2.15 3.97 8.90
CA HIS A 242 -2.66 4.74 7.76
C HIS A 242 -2.61 6.25 8.02
N TYR A 243 -2.92 6.69 9.24
CA TYR A 243 -2.76 8.08 9.66
C TYR A 243 -1.32 8.56 9.44
N CYS A 244 -0.35 7.81 9.98
CA CYS A 244 1.08 8.10 9.85
C CYS A 244 1.52 8.16 8.38
N GLU A 245 1.10 7.21 7.54
CA GLU A 245 1.41 7.18 6.11
C GLU A 245 0.82 8.40 5.37
N ILE A 246 -0.44 8.77 5.65
CA ILE A 246 -1.11 9.92 5.04
C ILE A 246 -0.42 11.22 5.45
N ILE A 247 -0.16 11.44 6.75
CA ILE A 247 0.49 12.67 7.23
C ILE A 247 1.93 12.76 6.70
N THR A 248 2.65 11.65 6.62
CA THR A 248 3.98 11.59 5.99
C THR A 248 3.89 11.99 4.52
N ALA A 249 2.98 11.39 3.75
CA ALA A 249 2.81 11.69 2.33
C ALA A 249 2.49 13.17 2.10
N LEU A 250 1.51 13.73 2.82
CA LEU A 250 1.12 15.14 2.70
C LEU A 250 2.26 16.11 3.11
N SER A 251 3.19 15.67 3.96
CA SER A 251 4.31 16.49 4.43
C SER A 251 5.48 16.59 3.44
N VAL A 252 5.66 15.57 2.59
CA VAL A 252 6.84 15.44 1.70
C VAL A 252 6.49 15.54 0.21
N LEU A 253 5.25 15.29 -0.17
CA LEU A 253 4.81 15.33 -1.56
C LEU A 253 4.87 16.76 -2.11
N SER A 254 5.40 16.92 -3.31
CA SER A 254 5.39 18.21 -4.02
C SER A 254 3.98 18.55 -4.52
N GLU A 255 3.67 19.84 -4.65
CA GLU A 255 2.44 20.29 -5.29
C GLU A 255 2.30 19.68 -6.70
N GLY A 256 1.10 19.20 -7.03
CA GLY A 256 0.82 18.46 -8.26
C GLY A 256 1.29 16.99 -8.25
N GLY A 257 1.97 16.54 -7.19
CA GLY A 257 2.33 15.13 -7.00
C GLY A 257 1.13 14.24 -6.72
N ASN A 258 1.36 12.92 -6.73
CA ASN A 258 0.32 11.91 -6.56
C ASN A 258 0.63 10.98 -5.39
N PHE A 259 -0.41 10.34 -4.85
CA PHE A 259 -0.31 9.43 -3.72
C PHE A 259 -1.15 8.17 -3.94
N VAL A 260 -0.62 7.00 -3.56
CA VAL A 260 -1.33 5.72 -3.55
C VAL A 260 -1.22 5.10 -2.17
N ILE A 261 -2.34 4.81 -1.52
CA ILE A 261 -2.36 4.16 -0.21
C ILE A 261 -3.29 2.96 -0.22
N LYS A 262 -2.83 1.84 0.36
CA LYS A 262 -3.69 0.69 0.67
C LYS A 262 -4.61 1.05 1.84
N MET A 263 -5.89 0.72 1.70
CA MET A 263 -6.88 0.83 2.77
C MET A 263 -7.73 -0.45 2.83
N PHE A 264 -8.55 -0.58 3.87
CA PHE A 264 -9.49 -1.69 4.03
C PHE A 264 -10.94 -1.19 4.00
N THR A 265 -11.73 -1.55 5.01
CA THR A 265 -13.05 -0.96 5.24
C THR A 265 -12.93 0.51 5.65
N MET A 266 -14.02 1.26 5.47
CA MET A 266 -14.12 2.69 5.79
C MET A 266 -15.47 2.94 6.49
N PHE A 267 -15.75 2.17 7.55
CA PHE A 267 -17.01 2.27 8.29
C PHE A 267 -16.88 3.14 9.55
N GLU A 268 -15.66 3.38 10.03
CA GLU A 268 -15.42 4.12 11.26
C GLU A 268 -15.07 5.58 10.94
N GLN A 269 -15.56 6.50 11.78
CA GLN A 269 -15.36 7.94 11.60
C GLN A 269 -13.88 8.34 11.44
N PRO A 270 -12.91 7.76 12.18
CA PRO A 270 -11.50 8.11 12.00
C PRO A 270 -11.01 7.83 10.56
N THR A 271 -11.38 6.69 9.98
CA THR A 271 -11.06 6.34 8.60
C THR A 271 -11.80 7.24 7.61
N ILE A 272 -13.09 7.48 7.81
CA ILE A 272 -13.90 8.33 6.95
C ILE A 272 -13.34 9.76 6.92
N SER A 273 -12.86 10.27 8.06
CA SER A 273 -12.24 11.60 8.17
C SER A 273 -10.89 11.65 7.45
N LEU A 274 -10.08 10.59 7.51
CA LEU A 274 -8.85 10.48 6.73
C LEU A 274 -9.11 10.52 5.22
N VAL A 275 -10.15 9.83 4.76
CA VAL A 275 -10.55 9.87 3.35
C VAL A 275 -11.07 11.26 2.96
N TYR A 276 -11.73 11.97 3.87
CA TYR A 276 -12.15 13.35 3.65
C TYR A 276 -10.94 14.29 3.53
N LEU A 277 -9.95 14.15 4.42
CA LEU A 277 -8.68 14.88 4.36
C LEU A 277 -8.01 14.71 2.99
N LEU A 278 -7.96 13.48 2.46
CA LEU A 278 -7.43 13.20 1.13
C LEU A 278 -8.25 13.88 0.03
N ASN A 279 -9.59 13.83 0.11
CA ASN A 279 -10.48 14.46 -0.87
C ASN A 279 -10.37 15.99 -0.91
N CYS A 280 -10.02 16.64 0.20
CA CYS A 280 -9.76 18.08 0.22
C CYS A 280 -8.30 18.42 -0.16
N SER A 281 -7.36 17.49 0.06
CA SER A 281 -5.94 17.71 -0.21
C SER A 281 -5.54 17.49 -1.67
N PHE A 282 -6.32 16.72 -2.43
CA PHE A 282 -6.03 16.35 -3.82
C PHE A 282 -7.20 16.73 -4.72
N ARG A 283 -6.91 17.09 -5.98
CA ARG A 283 -7.96 17.47 -6.94
C ARG A 283 -8.82 16.28 -7.36
N GLU A 284 -8.26 15.08 -7.35
CA GLU A 284 -8.98 13.87 -7.70
C GLU A 284 -8.64 12.71 -6.78
N VAL A 285 -9.68 12.03 -6.29
CA VAL A 285 -9.54 10.84 -5.44
C VAL A 285 -10.41 9.71 -6.01
N THR A 286 -9.77 8.58 -6.28
CA THR A 286 -10.43 7.36 -6.76
C THR A 286 -10.10 6.20 -5.84
N VAL A 287 -11.10 5.44 -5.40
CA VAL A 287 -10.88 4.18 -4.68
C VAL A 287 -10.96 3.04 -5.67
N TYR A 288 -9.93 2.22 -5.72
CA TYR A 288 -9.76 1.15 -6.69
C TYR A 288 -9.44 -0.19 -6.01
N LYS A 289 -10.11 -1.27 -6.43
CA LYS A 289 -9.73 -2.63 -6.08
C LYS A 289 -9.12 -3.31 -7.32
N PRO A 290 -7.80 -3.50 -7.39
CA PRO A 290 -7.18 -4.24 -8.48
C PRO A 290 -7.78 -5.64 -8.67
N CYS A 291 -7.77 -6.14 -9.91
CA CYS A 291 -8.15 -7.53 -10.22
C CYS A 291 -7.30 -8.53 -9.43
N THR A 292 -6.03 -8.19 -9.22
CA THR A 292 -5.02 -9.01 -8.54
C THR A 292 -5.04 -8.87 -7.02
N SER A 293 -5.94 -8.06 -6.47
CA SER A 293 -6.30 -8.09 -5.04
C SER A 293 -7.35 -9.17 -4.78
N LYS A 294 -7.20 -9.92 -3.68
CA LYS A 294 -8.09 -11.04 -3.34
C LYS A 294 -9.53 -10.55 -3.25
N HIS A 295 -10.43 -11.19 -3.99
CA HIS A 295 -11.82 -10.72 -4.12
C HIS A 295 -12.62 -10.77 -2.80
N GLY A 296 -12.28 -11.70 -1.90
CA GLY A 296 -12.97 -11.87 -0.62
C GLY A 296 -12.40 -11.04 0.53
N ASN A 297 -11.35 -10.23 0.31
CA ASN A 297 -10.79 -9.35 1.35
C ASN A 297 -11.31 -7.91 1.20
N SER A 298 -11.10 -7.12 2.24
CA SER A 298 -11.51 -5.71 2.29
C SER A 298 -10.49 -4.75 1.66
N GLU A 299 -9.37 -5.26 1.14
CA GLU A 299 -8.28 -4.43 0.60
C GLU A 299 -8.71 -3.66 -0.65
N VAL A 300 -8.46 -2.36 -0.63
CA VAL A 300 -8.64 -1.41 -1.73
C VAL A 300 -7.47 -0.42 -1.71
N TYR A 301 -7.33 0.38 -2.77
CA TYR A 301 -6.31 1.44 -2.87
C TYR A 301 -6.99 2.77 -3.12
N ILE A 302 -6.60 3.80 -2.37
CA ILE A 302 -7.00 5.18 -2.66
C ILE A 302 -5.91 5.80 -3.54
N LEU A 303 -6.34 6.26 -4.71
CA LEU A 303 -5.51 6.90 -5.73
C LEU A 303 -5.79 8.39 -5.70
N CYS A 304 -4.85 9.15 -5.17
CA CYS A 304 -4.95 10.60 -4.99
C CYS A 304 -4.08 11.29 -6.04
N ARG A 305 -4.67 12.19 -6.83
CA ARG A 305 -3.96 12.88 -7.92
C ARG A 305 -3.98 14.39 -7.76
N PHE A 306 -2.88 15.02 -8.15
CA PHE A 306 -2.68 16.45 -8.14
C PHE A 306 -2.83 17.06 -6.73
N TYR A 307 -1.85 16.80 -5.88
CA TYR A 307 -1.79 17.38 -4.54
C TYR A 307 -1.87 18.92 -4.57
N ASN A 308 -2.71 19.51 -3.72
CA ASN A 308 -2.88 20.96 -3.60
C ASN A 308 -1.72 21.66 -2.87
N GLY A 309 -0.76 20.89 -2.35
CA GLY A 309 0.43 21.41 -1.69
C GLY A 309 0.24 21.62 -0.19
N LYS A 310 1.37 21.64 0.53
CA LYS A 310 1.43 21.72 1.99
C LYS A 310 0.76 22.98 2.56
N GLU A 311 0.84 24.09 1.85
CA GLU A 311 0.22 25.37 2.25
C GLU A 311 -1.31 25.32 2.31
N HIS A 312 -1.94 24.41 1.56
CA HIS A 312 -3.39 24.21 1.62
C HIS A 312 -3.86 23.69 2.99
N LEU A 313 -2.95 23.03 3.72
CA LEU A 313 -3.19 22.42 5.04
C LEU A 313 -2.64 23.24 6.21
N LYS A 314 -2.20 24.49 5.95
CA LYS A 314 -1.46 25.31 6.93
C LYS A 314 -2.14 25.44 8.30
N ASP A 315 -3.47 25.58 8.32
CA ASP A 315 -4.24 25.81 9.55
C ASP A 315 -4.44 24.51 10.36
N LEU A 316 -4.24 23.35 9.74
CA LEU A 316 -4.39 22.03 10.36
C LEU A 316 -3.06 21.42 10.81
N TRP A 317 -1.91 21.89 10.30
CA TRP A 317 -0.63 21.21 10.53
C TRP A 317 -0.23 21.08 12.00
N SER A 318 -0.58 22.04 12.85
CA SER A 318 -0.32 21.95 14.29
C SER A 318 -1.04 20.76 14.91
N SER A 319 -2.36 20.68 14.73
CA SER A 319 -3.20 19.60 15.28
C SER A 319 -2.85 18.24 14.69
N LEU A 320 -2.57 18.16 13.38
CA LEU A 320 -2.16 16.90 12.74
C LEU A 320 -0.83 16.36 13.29
N LYS A 321 0.14 17.25 13.55
CA LYS A 321 1.42 16.86 14.13
C LYS A 321 1.28 16.48 15.61
N GLU A 322 0.46 17.19 16.36
CA GLU A 322 0.20 16.88 17.78
C GLU A 322 -0.45 15.50 17.95
N ALA A 323 -1.43 15.17 17.12
CA ALA A 323 -2.06 13.85 17.11
C ALA A 323 -1.10 12.72 16.68
N TYR A 324 -0.13 13.01 15.81
CA TYR A 324 0.95 12.05 15.49
C TYR A 324 1.87 11.86 16.70
N GLN A 325 2.26 12.94 17.36
CA GLN A 325 3.19 12.89 18.49
C GLN A 325 2.60 12.21 19.72
N ASN A 326 1.32 12.44 20.00
CA ASN A 326 0.63 11.97 21.21
C ASN A 326 -0.63 11.17 20.87
N PRO A 327 -0.54 10.03 20.16
CA PRO A 327 -1.72 9.35 19.62
C PRO A 327 -2.76 8.96 20.68
N ASN A 328 -2.29 8.61 21.89
CA ASN A 328 -3.17 8.23 23.00
C ASN A 328 -4.14 9.34 23.42
N ASP A 329 -3.73 10.60 23.31
CA ASP A 329 -4.57 11.74 23.69
C ASP A 329 -5.65 12.05 22.65
N PHE A 330 -5.52 11.48 21.45
CA PHE A 330 -6.39 11.76 20.29
C PHE A 330 -7.24 10.55 19.87
N ASN A 331 -7.06 9.38 20.50
CA ASN A 331 -7.77 8.15 20.14
C ASN A 331 -9.30 8.27 20.19
N ASP A 332 -9.83 9.12 21.08
CA ASP A 332 -11.27 9.33 21.25
C ASP A 332 -11.80 10.58 20.51
N LEU A 333 -10.93 11.33 19.84
CA LEU A 333 -11.26 12.58 19.17
C LEU A 333 -11.42 12.39 17.66
N ALA A 334 -12.45 13.03 17.10
CA ALA A 334 -12.71 13.01 15.68
C ALA A 334 -11.80 14.00 14.95
N LEU A 335 -11.07 13.53 13.94
CA LEU A 335 -10.29 14.41 13.05
C LEU A 335 -11.18 15.51 12.48
N PHE A 336 -12.37 15.15 11.98
CA PHE A 336 -13.43 16.08 11.57
C PHE A 336 -14.80 15.61 12.06
N THR A 337 -15.69 16.54 12.34
CA THR A 337 -17.08 16.22 12.68
C THR A 337 -17.86 15.79 11.44
N TRP A 338 -19.05 15.22 11.64
CA TRP A 338 -19.96 14.89 10.54
C TRP A 338 -20.46 16.14 9.81
N ASP A 339 -20.62 17.24 10.54
CA ASP A 339 -21.04 18.54 9.99
C ASP A 339 -19.93 19.16 9.13
N ASP A 340 -18.67 19.07 9.58
CA ASP A 340 -17.49 19.51 8.81
C ASP A 340 -17.39 18.82 7.45
N MET A 341 -17.73 17.52 7.40
CA MET A 341 -17.66 16.73 6.17
C MET A 341 -18.82 16.99 5.21
N GLY A 342 -19.98 17.41 5.73
CA GLY A 342 -21.14 17.80 4.95
C GLY A 342 -21.88 16.64 4.26
N PRO A 343 -23.17 16.84 3.91
CA PRO A 343 -24.05 15.76 3.46
C PRO A 343 -23.65 15.15 2.10
N ASP A 344 -23.06 15.94 1.20
CA ASP A 344 -22.65 15.45 -0.13
C ASP A 344 -21.52 14.43 -0.04
N TYR A 345 -20.44 14.75 0.68
CA TYR A 345 -19.36 13.79 0.92
C TYR A 345 -19.88 12.56 1.64
N LEU A 346 -20.69 12.75 2.70
CA LEU A 346 -21.26 11.65 3.47
C LEU A 346 -22.18 10.76 2.63
N HIS A 347 -22.85 11.29 1.61
CA HIS A 347 -23.60 10.47 0.66
C HIS A 347 -22.66 9.63 -0.21
N GLN A 348 -21.60 10.22 -0.75
CA GLN A 348 -20.65 9.52 -1.62
C GLN A 348 -19.85 8.45 -0.88
N ILE A 349 -19.37 8.72 0.35
CA ILE A 349 -18.64 7.72 1.12
C ILE A 349 -19.55 6.54 1.53
N ARG A 350 -20.84 6.78 1.83
CA ARG A 350 -21.81 5.68 2.03
C ARG A 350 -21.95 4.80 0.80
N GLN A 351 -22.10 5.39 -0.38
CA GLN A 351 -22.18 4.64 -1.64
C GLN A 351 -20.93 3.82 -1.91
N LEU A 352 -19.76 4.40 -1.65
CA LEU A 352 -18.48 3.70 -1.76
C LEU A 352 -18.41 2.49 -0.82
N CYS A 353 -18.74 2.69 0.46
CA CYS A 353 -18.70 1.65 1.48
C CYS A 353 -19.65 0.49 1.13
N GLN A 354 -20.88 0.83 0.74
CA GLN A 354 -21.87 -0.15 0.28
C GLN A 354 -21.39 -0.92 -0.95
N TYR A 355 -20.80 -0.24 -1.94
CA TYR A 355 -20.32 -0.85 -3.18
C TYR A 355 -19.25 -1.92 -2.95
N PHE A 356 -18.21 -1.61 -2.16
CA PHE A 356 -17.14 -2.56 -1.87
C PHE A 356 -17.57 -3.64 -0.88
N MET A 357 -18.39 -3.31 0.12
CA MET A 357 -19.00 -4.28 1.03
C MET A 357 -19.79 -5.34 0.27
N ASP A 358 -20.72 -4.93 -0.59
CA ASP A 358 -21.56 -5.87 -1.34
C ASP A 358 -20.75 -6.78 -2.25
N MET A 359 -19.66 -6.28 -2.81
CA MET A 359 -18.74 -7.08 -3.61
C MET A 359 -18.05 -8.17 -2.77
N GLN A 360 -17.59 -7.82 -1.57
CA GLN A 360 -16.97 -8.75 -0.65
C GLN A 360 -17.98 -9.79 -0.15
N VAL A 361 -19.16 -9.36 0.30
CA VAL A 361 -20.25 -10.23 0.77
C VAL A 361 -20.64 -11.23 -0.31
N ARG A 362 -20.88 -10.77 -1.55
CA ARG A 362 -21.18 -11.68 -2.69
C ARG A 362 -20.09 -12.71 -2.91
N THR A 363 -18.82 -12.31 -2.81
CA THR A 363 -17.69 -13.21 -3.01
C THR A 363 -17.57 -14.25 -1.90
N ILE A 364 -17.74 -13.85 -0.64
CA ILE A 364 -17.70 -14.75 0.51
C ILE A 364 -18.82 -15.77 0.41
N ASN A 365 -20.07 -15.31 0.22
CA ASN A 365 -21.24 -16.19 0.11
C ASN A 365 -21.14 -17.15 -1.08
N ASP A 366 -20.66 -16.68 -2.24
CA ASP A 366 -20.43 -17.56 -3.39
C ASP A 366 -19.35 -18.63 -3.09
N ASN A 367 -18.28 -18.28 -2.37
CA ASN A 367 -17.28 -19.27 -1.95
C ASN A 367 -17.85 -20.27 -0.94
N LEU A 368 -18.57 -19.82 0.08
CA LEU A 368 -19.24 -20.68 1.07
C LEU A 368 -20.19 -21.67 0.40
N ASN A 369 -21.04 -21.19 -0.50
CA ASN A 369 -21.99 -22.01 -1.24
C ASN A 369 -21.33 -23.08 -2.12
N ASN A 370 -20.06 -22.91 -2.49
CA ASN A 370 -19.33 -23.85 -3.34
C ASN A 370 -18.27 -24.67 -2.58
N PHE A 371 -18.01 -24.36 -1.31
CA PHE A 371 -17.03 -25.07 -0.49
C PHE A 371 -17.47 -26.53 -0.28
N GLY A 372 -16.53 -27.47 -0.32
CA GLY A 372 -16.80 -28.92 -0.22
C GLY A 372 -17.49 -29.55 -1.44
N LYS A 373 -17.98 -28.78 -2.43
CA LYS A 373 -18.59 -29.33 -3.65
C LYS A 373 -17.50 -29.80 -4.62
N ASN A 374 -17.59 -31.05 -5.04
CA ASN A 374 -16.56 -31.76 -5.82
C ASN A 374 -16.60 -31.43 -7.32
N HIS A 375 -16.53 -30.14 -7.66
CA HIS A 375 -16.55 -29.67 -9.04
C HIS A 375 -15.27 -28.92 -9.39
N ARG A 376 -14.37 -29.59 -10.14
CA ARG A 376 -13.37 -28.87 -10.96
C ARG A 376 -14.13 -28.08 -12.02
N CYS A 377 -14.48 -26.85 -11.69
CA CYS A 377 -15.26 -26.00 -12.56
C CYS A 377 -14.43 -25.56 -13.77
N THR A 378 -14.72 -26.12 -14.95
CA THR A 378 -14.11 -25.71 -16.24
C THR A 378 -14.24 -24.20 -16.47
N ARG A 379 -15.34 -23.59 -16.03
CA ARG A 379 -15.57 -22.15 -16.07
C ARG A 379 -14.58 -21.36 -15.19
N THR A 380 -14.26 -21.80 -13.97
CA THR A 380 -13.26 -21.12 -13.12
C THR A 380 -11.90 -21.08 -13.80
N ASN A 381 -11.44 -22.22 -14.35
CA ASN A 381 -10.16 -22.26 -15.05
C ASN A 381 -10.18 -21.38 -16.31
N ARG A 382 -11.27 -21.40 -17.09
CA ARG A 382 -11.44 -20.51 -18.25
C ARG A 382 -11.34 -19.04 -17.86
N ILE A 383 -12.05 -18.60 -16.81
CA ILE A 383 -12.01 -17.20 -16.34
C ILE A 383 -10.58 -16.80 -15.96
N LYS A 384 -9.84 -17.67 -15.25
CA LYS A 384 -8.45 -17.36 -14.89
C LYS A 384 -7.53 -17.15 -16.08
N TYR A 385 -7.69 -17.96 -17.13
CA TYR A 385 -6.93 -17.78 -18.37
C TYR A 385 -7.29 -16.46 -19.05
N LEU A 386 -8.59 -16.16 -19.17
CA LEU A 386 -9.05 -14.91 -19.79
C LEU A 386 -8.60 -13.66 -19.01
N VAL A 387 -8.62 -13.72 -17.67
CA VAL A 387 -8.12 -12.62 -16.81
C VAL A 387 -6.62 -12.42 -16.99
N ALA A 388 -5.84 -13.51 -17.03
CA ALA A 388 -4.40 -13.42 -17.25
C ALA A 388 -4.08 -12.90 -18.65
N ASP A 389 -4.78 -13.38 -19.67
CA ASP A 389 -4.65 -12.93 -21.05
C ASP A 389 -4.99 -11.44 -21.21
N TYR A 390 -6.08 -10.98 -20.59
CA TYR A 390 -6.45 -9.57 -20.54
C TYR A 390 -5.37 -8.73 -19.84
N PHE A 391 -4.86 -9.17 -18.68
CA PHE A 391 -3.80 -8.47 -17.97
C PHE A 391 -2.57 -8.26 -18.86
N LEU A 392 -2.12 -9.33 -19.52
CA LEU A 392 -0.93 -9.29 -20.38
C LEU A 392 -1.14 -8.43 -21.63
N SER A 393 -2.28 -8.63 -22.31
CA SER A 393 -2.59 -7.94 -23.57
C SER A 393 -2.84 -6.45 -23.38
N ASN A 394 -3.45 -6.05 -22.26
CA ASN A 394 -3.83 -4.66 -22.01
C ASN A 394 -2.74 -3.85 -21.29
N PHE A 395 -1.89 -4.48 -20.49
CA PHE A 395 -0.88 -3.77 -19.69
C PHE A 395 0.55 -3.90 -20.25
N GLY A 396 0.75 -4.71 -21.30
CA GLY A 396 1.95 -4.68 -22.13
C GLY A 396 3.25 -4.94 -21.37
N VAL A 397 3.24 -5.92 -20.47
CA VAL A 397 4.43 -6.36 -19.71
C VAL A 397 5.43 -6.98 -20.68
N VAL A 398 6.71 -6.64 -20.54
CA VAL A 398 7.80 -7.13 -21.39
C VAL A 398 8.97 -7.65 -20.55
N LYS A 399 9.84 -8.47 -21.14
CA LYS A 399 11.08 -8.84 -20.46
C LYS A 399 12.05 -7.66 -20.50
N LEU A 400 12.52 -7.22 -19.33
CA LEU A 400 13.56 -6.20 -19.24
C LEU A 400 14.95 -6.78 -19.48
N GLU A 401 15.82 -5.98 -20.09
CA GLU A 401 17.27 -6.22 -20.11
C GLU A 401 17.85 -6.15 -18.69
N ASN A 402 18.95 -6.86 -18.46
CA ASN A 402 19.50 -7.05 -17.11
C ASN A 402 20.06 -5.76 -16.48
N ASP A 403 20.53 -4.82 -17.31
CA ASP A 403 21.01 -3.49 -16.92
C ASP A 403 19.87 -2.51 -16.57
N ARG A 404 18.62 -2.86 -16.91
CA ARG A 404 17.41 -2.10 -16.57
C ARG A 404 16.69 -2.61 -15.32
N LYS A 405 17.17 -3.70 -14.74
CA LYS A 405 16.68 -4.24 -13.46
C LYS A 405 17.37 -3.52 -12.30
N ILE A 406 16.65 -3.30 -11.19
CA ILE A 406 17.24 -2.74 -9.96
C ILE A 406 18.30 -3.69 -9.38
N ILE A 407 17.97 -4.98 -9.32
CA ILE A 407 18.81 -6.07 -8.84
C ILE A 407 19.32 -6.85 -10.05
N HIS A 408 20.62 -6.77 -10.31
CA HIS A 408 21.24 -7.50 -11.40
C HIS A 408 21.11 -9.03 -11.20
N PRO A 409 20.77 -9.82 -12.24
CA PRO A 409 20.53 -11.26 -12.10
C PRO A 409 21.69 -12.10 -11.54
N SER A 410 22.94 -11.65 -11.72
CA SER A 410 24.13 -12.32 -11.15
C SER A 410 24.08 -12.44 -9.63
N PHE A 411 23.32 -11.58 -8.95
CA PHE A 411 23.12 -11.65 -7.50
C PHE A 411 22.26 -12.85 -7.07
N PHE A 412 21.38 -13.36 -7.94
CA PHE A 412 20.60 -14.58 -7.64
C PHE A 412 21.41 -15.87 -7.82
N GLU A 413 22.46 -15.85 -8.65
CA GLU A 413 23.40 -16.97 -8.80
C GLU A 413 24.24 -17.19 -7.54
N GLN A 414 24.64 -16.10 -6.86
CA GLN A 414 25.34 -16.17 -5.57
C GLN A 414 24.45 -16.76 -4.47
N VAL A 415 23.18 -16.34 -4.39
CA VAL A 415 22.20 -16.88 -3.42
C VAL A 415 21.88 -18.36 -3.68
N THR A 416 21.88 -18.81 -4.94
CA THR A 416 21.66 -20.23 -5.28
C THR A 416 22.90 -21.09 -5.00
N GLN A 417 24.12 -20.56 -5.11
CA GLN A 417 25.34 -21.21 -4.63
C GLN A 417 25.37 -21.33 -3.10
N GLU A 418 25.03 -20.27 -2.37
CA GLU A 418 24.91 -20.30 -0.90
C GLU A 418 23.83 -21.29 -0.44
N LYS A 419 22.66 -21.32 -1.10
CA LYS A 419 21.62 -22.32 -0.81
C LYS A 419 22.07 -23.75 -1.11
N ARG A 420 22.86 -23.99 -2.17
CA ARG A 420 23.42 -25.33 -2.47
C ARG A 420 24.40 -25.81 -1.39
N PHE A 421 25.16 -24.91 -0.77
CA PHE A 421 25.99 -25.24 0.39
C PHE A 421 25.15 -25.52 1.66
N CYS A 422 24.04 -24.81 1.85
CA CYS A 422 23.16 -25.02 3.01
C CYS A 422 22.29 -26.29 2.92
N PHE A 423 21.94 -26.77 1.72
CA PHE A 423 21.13 -27.99 1.56
C PHE A 423 21.84 -29.28 2.01
N HIS A 424 23.17 -29.27 2.13
CA HIS A 424 23.94 -30.42 2.64
C HIS A 424 24.04 -30.48 4.17
N ASN A 425 23.68 -29.42 4.89
CA ASN A 425 23.67 -29.40 6.36
C ASN A 425 22.29 -28.99 6.86
N ARG A 426 21.44 -29.99 7.15
CA ARG A 426 20.21 -29.78 7.93
C ARG A 426 20.61 -29.31 9.33
N PHE A 427 20.71 -28.02 9.56
CA PHE A 427 20.50 -27.30 10.83
C PHE A 427 20.83 -25.83 10.54
N TRP A 428 19.82 -24.95 10.60
CA TRP A 428 20.06 -23.52 10.66
C TRP A 428 20.73 -23.19 12.01
N ARG A 429 22.07 -23.16 12.01
CA ARG A 429 22.83 -22.42 13.02
C ARG A 429 23.38 -21.19 12.33
N TYR A 430 22.87 -20.03 12.75
CA TYR A 430 23.51 -18.73 12.54
C TYR A 430 25.01 -18.87 12.87
N LYS A 431 25.89 -18.61 11.89
CA LYS A 431 27.32 -18.40 12.16
C LYS A 431 27.56 -16.90 12.16
N PRO A 432 27.81 -16.28 13.33
CA PRO A 432 28.06 -14.85 13.43
C PRO A 432 29.55 -14.57 13.22
N GLU A 433 30.05 -14.67 11.99
CA GLU A 433 31.42 -14.26 11.69
C GLU A 433 31.51 -13.65 10.29
N TRP A 434 31.07 -12.41 10.14
CA TRP A 434 31.56 -11.51 9.09
C TRP A 434 31.79 -10.14 9.70
N LYS A 435 33.08 -9.77 9.79
CA LYS A 435 33.52 -8.43 10.20
C LYS A 435 32.95 -7.43 9.22
N PHE A 436 32.05 -6.58 9.70
CA PHE A 436 31.65 -5.35 9.05
C PHE A 436 32.92 -4.56 8.70
N SER A 437 33.09 -4.21 7.43
CA SER A 437 34.14 -3.29 7.01
C SER A 437 33.99 -1.99 7.79
N GLU A 438 35.06 -1.57 8.49
CA GLU A 438 35.16 -0.43 9.41
C GLU A 438 34.82 0.96 8.81
N ASN A 439 34.32 1.03 7.58
CA ASN A 439 34.00 2.28 6.89
C ASN A 439 32.61 2.85 7.20
N TYR A 440 31.72 2.10 7.86
CA TYR A 440 30.40 2.62 8.27
C TYR A 440 30.44 3.46 9.56
N HIS A 441 31.40 3.20 10.46
CA HIS A 441 31.46 3.86 11.77
C HIS A 441 32.28 5.17 11.78
N SER A 442 33.21 5.36 10.84
CA SER A 442 34.11 6.53 10.87
C SER A 442 33.51 7.80 10.26
N LEU A 443 32.54 7.68 9.35
CA LEU A 443 31.85 8.84 8.74
C LEU A 443 30.58 9.25 9.50
N SER A 444 29.94 8.34 10.22
CA SER A 444 28.74 8.64 11.02
C SER A 444 29.08 9.38 12.32
N ASN A 445 30.16 9.02 13.00
CA ASN A 445 30.41 9.48 14.37
C ASN A 445 30.89 10.93 14.49
N LEU A 446 31.51 11.50 13.45
CA LEU A 446 32.00 12.88 13.51
C LEU A 446 30.92 13.94 13.22
N HIS A 447 29.84 13.57 12.53
CA HIS A 447 28.69 14.47 12.27
C HIS A 447 27.54 14.28 13.27
N LEU A 448 27.35 13.05 13.78
CA LEU A 448 26.27 12.73 14.70
C LEU A 448 26.39 13.39 16.08
N GLU A 449 27.60 13.65 16.60
CA GLU A 449 27.74 14.28 17.94
C GLU A 449 27.40 15.77 17.95
N THR A 450 27.47 16.45 16.81
CA THR A 450 27.19 17.90 16.74
C THR A 450 25.69 18.15 16.49
N GLU A 451 25.05 17.37 15.61
CA GLU A 451 23.61 17.53 15.31
C GLU A 451 22.68 16.96 16.40
N ARG A 452 23.13 15.99 17.22
CA ARG A 452 22.34 15.48 18.36
C ARG A 452 22.07 16.56 19.41
N ARG A 453 23.00 17.52 19.57
CA ARG A 453 22.87 18.60 20.56
C ARG A 453 21.88 19.69 20.15
N ASP A 454 21.70 19.90 18.85
CA ASP A 454 20.84 20.97 18.35
C ASP A 454 19.36 20.56 18.25
N LEU A 455 19.06 19.25 18.10
CA LEU A 455 17.68 18.73 18.05
C LEU A 455 17.10 18.33 19.42
N LEU A 456 17.95 18.04 20.42
CA LEU A 456 17.53 17.68 21.79
C LEU A 456 17.21 18.89 22.69
N ASN A 457 17.33 20.13 22.19
CA ASN A 457 17.00 21.36 22.93
C ASN A 457 15.53 21.82 22.78
N ILE A 458 14.65 21.00 22.21
CA ILE A 458 13.20 21.22 22.26
C ILE A 458 12.66 20.51 23.51
N ASP A 459 12.69 21.25 24.62
CA ASP A 459 11.96 21.12 25.89
C ASP A 459 11.34 19.73 26.21
N VAL A 460 12.17 18.72 26.44
CA VAL A 460 11.78 17.42 27.06
C VAL A 460 11.77 17.54 28.60
N GLY A 461 11.97 18.74 29.15
CA GLY A 461 12.24 18.98 30.55
C GLY A 461 11.03 19.38 31.38
N LYS A 462 9.87 18.68 31.32
CA LYS A 462 8.75 18.99 32.26
C LYS A 462 7.70 17.91 32.55
N ALA A 463 7.92 16.63 32.25
CA ALA A 463 6.88 15.59 32.46
C ALA A 463 7.19 14.51 33.51
N VAL A 464 8.21 14.65 34.37
CA VAL A 464 8.49 13.65 35.42
C VAL A 464 8.76 14.32 36.77
N THR A 465 7.76 14.95 37.39
CA THR A 465 7.66 15.01 38.87
C THR A 465 6.25 15.41 39.31
N LYS A 466 5.42 14.43 39.64
CA LYS A 466 4.38 14.43 40.71
C LYS A 466 3.40 13.30 40.42
N VAL A 467 3.42 12.24 41.21
CA VAL A 467 2.45 11.98 42.29
C VAL A 467 2.95 10.72 43.00
N LEU A 468 3.16 10.87 44.31
CA LEU A 468 3.21 9.80 45.30
C LEU A 468 1.82 9.18 45.46
#